data_AF-A0A967VPX6-F1
#
_entry.id   AF-A0A967VPX6-F1
#
_cell.length_a   1.000
_cell.length_b   1.000
_cell.length_c   1.000
_cell.angle_alpha   90.00
_cell.angle_beta   90.00
_cell.angle_gamma   90.00
#
_symmetry.space_group_name_H-M   'P 1'
#
loop_
_entity.id
_entity.type
_entity.pdbx_description
1 polymer ?
#
loop_
_entity_poly.entity_id
_entity_poly.type
_entity_poly.pdbx_seq_one_letter_code
_entity_poly.pdbx_strand_id
1 'polypeptide(L)'
;MDELHPFRISRLGDLDVDEGAAADFLQAIQEGLERRGRAPIVRLEVSRDMSPRMLERLKREFRTEGADELPLQDADIYQVDSFVDLGALDELCDLDLPETDYPPFEQNDPL
;
A
#
# COMPACT_ATOMS: atom_id res chain seq x y z
N MET A 1 -2.78 -29.09 6.08
CA MET A 1 -2.56 -28.61 4.71
C MET A 1 -2.22 -27.15 4.87
N ASP A 2 -0.99 -26.78 4.53
CA ASP A 2 -0.58 -25.39 4.58
C ASP A 2 -1.20 -24.69 3.37
N GLU A 3 -1.93 -23.59 3.61
CA GLU A 3 -2.48 -22.75 2.54
C GLU A 3 -1.57 -21.53 2.34
N LEU A 4 -1.44 -21.09 1.10
CA LEU A 4 -0.67 -19.92 0.72
C LEU A 4 -1.57 -19.04 -0.14
N HIS A 5 -1.82 -17.83 0.33
CA HIS A 5 -2.65 -16.84 -0.37
C HIS A 5 -1.95 -15.48 -0.32
N PRO A 6 -1.88 -14.75 -1.45
CA PRO A 6 -1.34 -13.40 -1.46
C PRO A 6 -2.28 -12.43 -0.75
N PHE A 7 -1.69 -11.40 -0.13
CA PHE A 7 -2.39 -10.24 0.42
C PHE A 7 -1.51 -8.99 0.27
N ARG A 8 -2.14 -7.82 0.23
CA ARG A 8 -1.45 -6.52 0.16
C ARG A 8 -2.02 -5.56 1.20
N ILE A 9 -1.12 -4.79 1.80
CA ILE A 9 -1.45 -3.75 2.77
C ILE A 9 -1.13 -2.39 2.14
N SER A 10 -2.04 -1.44 2.28
CA SER A 10 -1.73 -0.03 2.06
C SER A 10 -1.83 0.72 3.38
N ARG A 11 -0.87 1.61 3.63
CA ARG A 11 -0.77 2.44 4.84
C ARG A 11 -0.99 3.90 4.50
N LEU A 12 -1.43 4.67 5.49
CA LEU A 12 -1.56 6.10 5.34
C LEU A 12 -0.20 6.72 4.99
N GLY A 13 -0.19 7.61 4.00
CA GLY A 13 1.03 8.24 3.49
C GLY A 13 1.40 9.55 4.20
N ASP A 14 0.55 10.04 5.10
CA ASP A 14 0.73 11.34 5.74
C ASP A 14 1.95 11.36 6.66
N LEU A 15 2.68 12.48 6.58
CA LEU A 15 3.84 12.76 7.41
C LEU A 15 3.43 13.82 8.43
N ASP A 16 3.28 13.43 9.69
CA ASP A 16 3.03 14.37 10.78
C ASP A 16 4.36 14.94 11.27
N VAL A 17 4.66 16.19 10.89
CA VAL A 17 5.89 16.89 11.27
C VAL A 17 5.57 17.88 12.39
N ASP A 18 6.08 17.61 13.59
CA ASP A 18 5.99 18.55 14.70
C ASP A 18 7.12 19.58 14.61
N GLU A 19 6.85 20.69 13.94
CA GLU A 19 7.79 21.81 13.78
C GLU A 19 8.07 22.55 15.10
N GLY A 20 7.25 22.36 16.15
CA GLY A 20 7.37 23.06 17.43
C GLY A 20 8.18 22.31 18.48
N ALA A 21 8.24 20.98 18.41
CA ALA A 21 8.98 20.14 19.34
C ALA A 21 10.45 19.91 18.94
N ALA A 22 10.77 20.02 17.66
CA ALA A 22 12.11 19.80 17.15
C ALA A 22 13.00 21.05 17.27
N ALA A 23 14.26 20.87 17.63
CA ALA A 23 15.24 21.95 17.64
C ALA A 23 15.67 22.38 16.22
N ASP A 24 15.42 21.52 15.21
CA ASP A 24 15.78 21.72 13.80
C ASP A 24 14.75 21.05 12.86
N PHE A 25 14.51 21.64 11.70
CA PHE A 25 13.51 21.16 10.73
C PHE A 25 13.91 19.85 10.05
N LEU A 26 15.21 19.65 9.75
CA LEU A 26 15.68 18.39 9.17
C LEU A 26 15.47 17.25 10.15
N GLN A 27 15.72 17.49 11.43
CA GLN A 27 15.45 16.54 12.50
C GLN A 27 13.96 16.20 12.57
N ALA A 28 13.07 17.20 12.50
CA ALA A 28 11.62 16.97 12.50
C ALA A 28 11.16 16.07 11.33
N ILE A 29 11.74 16.27 10.14
CA ILE A 29 11.48 15.43 8.96
C ILE A 29 11.98 14.00 9.18
N GLN A 30 13.19 13.81 9.71
CA GLN A 30 13.76 12.48 9.97
C GLN A 30 12.90 11.69 10.95
N GLU A 31 12.50 12.31 12.06
CA GLU A 31 11.62 11.70 13.06
C GLU A 31 10.23 11.37 12.48
N GLY A 32 9.69 12.23 11.61
CA GLY A 32 8.45 11.96 10.90
C GLY A 32 8.58 10.77 9.93
N LEU A 33 9.69 10.68 9.19
CA LEU A 33 9.95 9.59 8.25
C LEU A 33 10.07 8.23 8.95
N GLU A 34 10.66 8.19 10.15
CA GLU A 34 10.70 6.98 10.97
C GLU A 34 9.30 6.54 11.42
N ARG A 35 8.45 7.50 11.85
CA ARG A 35 7.06 7.23 12.23
C ARG A 35 6.20 6.76 11.06
N ARG A 36 6.47 7.22 9.83
CA ARG A 36 5.76 6.80 8.61
C ARG A 36 5.80 5.30 8.37
N GLY A 37 6.88 4.62 8.76
CA GLY A 37 6.99 3.16 8.64
C GLY A 37 5.95 2.39 9.47
N ARG A 38 5.33 3.05 10.46
CA ARG A 38 4.30 2.51 11.35
C ARG A 38 2.92 3.12 11.11
N ALA A 39 2.75 3.90 10.03
CA ALA A 39 1.46 4.54 9.75
C ALA A 39 0.32 3.50 9.71
N PRO A 40 -0.90 3.89 10.14
CA PRO A 40 -2.01 2.96 10.21
C PRO A 40 -2.31 2.30 8.87
N ILE A 41 -2.76 1.05 8.95
CA ILE A 41 -3.24 0.31 7.78
C ILE A 41 -4.60 0.86 7.39
N VAL A 42 -4.73 1.35 6.17
CA VAL A 42 -5.96 1.94 5.62
C VAL A 42 -6.64 1.02 4.61
N ARG A 43 -5.96 -0.04 4.16
CA ARG A 43 -6.51 -1.01 3.22
C ARG A 43 -5.79 -2.35 3.32
N LEU A 44 -6.58 -3.42 3.32
CA LEU A 44 -6.11 -4.81 3.19
C LEU A 44 -6.77 -5.46 1.98
N GLU A 45 -5.98 -5.82 0.98
CA GLU A 45 -6.42 -6.61 -0.15
C GLU A 45 -6.10 -8.09 0.07
N VAL A 46 -7.07 -8.96 -0.18
CA VAL A 46 -6.92 -10.41 -0.07
C VAL A 46 -7.50 -11.09 -1.30
N SER A 47 -6.90 -12.19 -1.71
CA SER A 47 -7.46 -13.03 -2.78
C SER A 47 -8.82 -13.62 -2.38
N ARG A 48 -9.76 -13.68 -3.33
CA ARG A 48 -11.13 -14.19 -3.09
C ARG A 48 -11.17 -15.66 -2.64
N ASP A 49 -10.17 -16.46 -3.00
CA ASP A 49 -10.07 -17.87 -2.65
C ASP A 49 -9.41 -18.13 -1.29
N MET A 50 -8.96 -17.07 -0.59
CA MET A 50 -8.40 -17.17 0.76
C MET A 50 -9.41 -17.77 1.74
N SER A 51 -8.96 -18.71 2.58
CA SER A 51 -9.87 -19.31 3.55
C SER A 51 -10.37 -18.28 4.57
N PRO A 52 -11.61 -18.43 5.07
CA PRO A 52 -12.13 -17.58 6.14
C PRO A 52 -11.25 -17.62 7.39
N ARG A 53 -10.61 -18.76 7.68
CA ARG A 53 -9.71 -18.91 8.83
C ARG A 53 -8.46 -18.05 8.70
N MET A 54 -7.85 -17.99 7.52
CA MET A 54 -6.69 -17.15 7.27
C MET A 54 -7.06 -15.67 7.26
N LEU A 55 -8.20 -15.31 6.65
CA LEU A 55 -8.71 -13.95 6.68
C LEU A 55 -8.92 -13.45 8.12
N GLU A 56 -9.58 -14.25 8.96
CA GLU A 56 -9.79 -13.88 10.38
C GLU A 56 -8.47 -13.82 11.17
N ARG A 57 -7.46 -14.58 10.77
CA ARG A 57 -6.10 -14.42 11.31
C ARG A 57 -5.52 -13.06 10.92
N LEU A 58 -5.50 -12.71 9.64
CA LEU A 58 -4.98 -11.41 9.17
C LEU A 58 -5.71 -10.24 9.84
N LYS A 59 -7.04 -10.28 9.91
CA LYS A 59 -7.86 -9.27 10.59
C LYS A 59 -7.42 -9.05 12.03
N ARG A 60 -7.25 -10.13 12.80
CA ARG A 60 -6.86 -10.04 14.22
C ARG A 60 -5.47 -9.44 14.38
N GLU A 61 -4.49 -9.91 13.60
CA GLU A 61 -3.11 -9.42 13.70
C GLU A 61 -3.04 -7.92 13.33
N PHE A 62 -3.59 -7.51 12.19
CA PHE A 62 -3.50 -6.13 11.70
C PHE A 62 -4.37 -5.13 12.47
N ARG A 63 -5.50 -5.57 13.05
CA ARG A 63 -6.26 -4.73 14.00
C ARG A 63 -5.46 -4.40 15.25
N THR A 64 -4.63 -5.33 15.71
CA THR A 64 -3.81 -5.14 16.91
C THR A 64 -2.64 -4.19 16.62
N GLU A 65 -2.08 -4.24 15.41
CA GLU A 65 -0.94 -3.40 15.01
C GLU A 65 -1.23 -1.89 15.05
N GLY A 66 -2.45 -1.48 14.67
CA GLY A 66 -2.88 -0.07 14.63
C GLY A 66 -3.89 0.32 15.71
N ALA A 67 -4.03 -0.49 16.77
CA ALA A 67 -5.12 -0.36 17.75
C ALA A 67 -5.15 1.00 18.46
N ASP A 68 -3.99 1.61 18.67
CA ASP A 68 -3.85 2.87 19.42
C ASP A 68 -4.15 4.12 18.57
N GLU A 69 -4.16 4.01 17.24
CA GLU A 69 -4.33 5.14 16.32
C GLU A 69 -5.58 4.99 15.44
N LEU A 70 -5.58 4.00 14.54
CA LEU A 70 -6.65 3.73 13.61
C LEU A 70 -6.69 2.22 13.29
N PRO A 71 -7.47 1.42 14.04
CA PRO A 71 -7.54 -0.01 13.81
C PRO A 71 -8.24 -0.32 12.48
N LEU A 72 -7.75 -1.36 11.78
CA LEU A 72 -8.34 -1.87 10.55
C LEU A 72 -9.81 -2.28 10.72
N GLN A 73 -10.71 -1.65 9.96
CA GLN A 73 -12.14 -1.97 9.95
C GLN A 73 -12.46 -3.03 8.90
N ASP A 74 -13.62 -3.68 9.00
CA ASP A 74 -14.07 -4.60 7.94
C ASP A 74 -14.30 -3.89 6.60
N ALA A 75 -14.63 -2.59 6.62
CA ALA A 75 -14.79 -1.76 5.41
C ALA A 75 -13.47 -1.50 4.67
N ASP A 76 -12.33 -1.67 5.34
CA ASP A 76 -11.00 -1.47 4.77
C ASP A 76 -10.48 -2.75 4.08
N ILE A 77 -11.28 -3.82 4.06
CA ILE A 77 -10.89 -5.14 3.55
C ILE A 77 -11.55 -5.39 2.20
N TYR A 78 -10.70 -5.64 1.21
CA TYR A 78 -11.10 -5.82 -0.18
C TYR A 78 -10.75 -7.24 -0.61
N GLN A 79 -11.78 -8.02 -0.96
CA GLN A 79 -11.57 -9.29 -1.65
C GLN A 79 -11.44 -9.01 -3.15
N VAL A 80 -10.32 -9.42 -3.74
CA VAL A 80 -10.06 -9.23 -5.16
C VAL A 80 -10.25 -10.52 -5.93
N ASP A 81 -10.83 -10.39 -7.12
CA ASP A 81 -11.21 -11.52 -7.99
C ASP A 81 -10.07 -11.96 -8.91
N SER A 82 -9.00 -11.15 -8.96
CA SER A 82 -7.82 -11.31 -9.80
C SER A 82 -6.57 -11.33 -8.92
N PHE A 83 -5.41 -11.11 -9.53
CA PHE A 83 -4.15 -10.93 -8.81
C PHE A 83 -4.25 -9.79 -7.80
N VAL A 84 -3.77 -10.06 -6.59
CA VAL A 84 -3.45 -9.03 -5.61
C VAL A 84 -2.25 -8.25 -6.14
N ASP A 85 -2.26 -6.93 -5.93
CA ASP A 85 -1.17 -6.04 -6.34
C ASP A 85 -0.96 -5.90 -7.85
N LEU A 86 -1.96 -5.38 -8.56
CA LEU A 86 -1.80 -5.06 -9.99
C LEU A 86 -0.78 -3.95 -10.26
N GLY A 87 -0.32 -3.22 -9.23
CA GLY A 87 0.78 -2.26 -9.37
C GLY A 87 2.10 -2.94 -9.77
N ALA A 88 2.28 -4.22 -9.43
CA ALA A 88 3.45 -5.00 -9.86
C ALA A 88 3.55 -5.17 -11.38
N LEU A 89 2.48 -4.91 -12.13
CA LEU A 89 2.54 -4.92 -13.60
C LEU A 89 3.42 -3.79 -14.17
N ASP A 90 3.77 -2.78 -13.38
CA ASP A 90 4.72 -1.74 -13.78
C ASP A 90 6.11 -2.31 -14.07
N GLU A 91 6.47 -3.44 -13.44
CA GLU A 91 7.72 -4.17 -13.75
C GLU A 91 7.75 -4.68 -15.20
N LEU A 92 6.59 -4.85 -15.83
CA LEU A 92 6.52 -5.20 -17.26
C LEU A 92 6.91 -4.01 -18.16
N CYS A 93 6.67 -2.79 -17.71
CA CYS A 93 7.02 -1.57 -18.43
C CYS A 93 8.55 -1.35 -18.49
N ASP A 94 9.29 -1.92 -17.53
CA ASP A 94 10.75 -1.82 -17.46
C ASP A 94 11.48 -2.85 -18.36
N LEU A 95 10.73 -3.75 -19.03
CA LEU A 95 11.31 -4.73 -19.94
C LEU A 95 11.80 -4.07 -21.23
N ASP A 96 13.00 -4.46 -21.69
CA ASP A 96 13.59 -3.98 -22.95
C ASP A 96 12.93 -4.66 -24.17
N LEU A 97 11.65 -4.31 -24.41
CA LEU A 97 10.80 -4.82 -25.49
C LEU A 97 10.29 -3.65 -26.35
N PRO A 98 11.17 -2.98 -27.11
CA PRO A 98 10.84 -1.75 -27.85
C PRO A 98 9.76 -1.95 -28.91
N GLU A 99 9.50 -3.18 -29.36
CA GLU A 99 8.39 -3.51 -30.25
C GLU A 99 7.00 -3.34 -29.61
N THR A 100 6.94 -3.24 -28.28
CA THR A 100 5.69 -3.08 -27.51
C THR A 100 5.42 -1.63 -27.09
N ASP A 101 6.38 -0.73 -27.34
CA ASP A 101 6.26 0.68 -26.99
C ASP A 101 5.21 1.40 -27.83
N TYR A 102 4.55 2.39 -27.21
CA TYR A 102 3.73 3.33 -27.95
C TYR A 102 4.61 4.11 -28.95
N PRO A 103 4.08 4.47 -30.13
CA PRO A 103 4.79 5.38 -31.02
C PRO A 103 5.08 6.71 -30.30
N PRO A 104 6.19 7.40 -30.64
CA PRO A 104 6.53 8.68 -30.05
C PRO A 104 5.34 9.65 -30.08
N PHE A 105 5.08 10.32 -28.96
CA PHE A 105 3.99 11.28 -28.87
C PHE A 105 4.24 12.47 -29.82
N GLU A 106 3.33 12.69 -30.76
CA GLU A 106 3.34 13.87 -31.62
C GLU A 106 2.47 14.99 -31.00
N GLN A 107 3.12 16.05 -30.53
CA GLN A 107 2.42 17.22 -30.01
C GLN A 107 1.67 17.92 -31.15
N ASN A 108 0.35 17.95 -31.06
CA ASN A 108 -0.49 18.75 -31.95
C ASN A 108 -0.96 19.98 -31.17
N ASP A 109 -0.78 21.17 -31.75
CA ASP A 109 -1.29 22.42 -31.18
C ASP A 109 -2.82 22.44 -31.37
N PRO A 110 -3.62 22.37 -30.30
CA PRO A 110 -5.07 22.52 -30.44
C PRO A 110 -5.34 24.00 -30.74
N LEU A 111 -5.37 24.34 -32.03
CA LEU A 111 -5.79 25.65 -32.55
C LEU A 111 -7.08 26.15 -31.88
#